data_AF-A0A816S6U3-F1
#
_entry.id   AF-A0A816S6U3-F1
#
_cell.length_a   1.000
_cell.length_b   1.000
_cell.length_c   1.000
_cell.angle_alpha   90.00
_cell.angle_beta   90.00
_cell.angle_gamma   90.00
#
_symmetry.space_group_name_H-M   'P 1'
#
loop_
_entity.id
_entity.type
_entity.pdbx_description
1 polymer ?
#
loop_
_entity_poly.entity_id
_entity_poly.type
_entity_poly.pdbx_seq_one_letter_code
_entity_poly.pdbx_strand_id
1 'polypeptide(L)'
;MASPSNKGKNIAEGSTSEQPLPQQPQPPPNSPALSRYESQKRRDWNTFGQYLRNQQPPVHISQCSSNNILDFLQYLDQFGKTKVHAHGCIFFGQVEPAGQCNCPLKQAWGSLDALIGRLRAAYEENGGLSEKPICRRWD
;
A
#
# COMPACT_ATOMS: atom_id res chain seq x y z
N MET A 1 -37.85 -60.47 51.99
CA MET A 1 -37.25 -61.36 50.97
C MET A 1 -37.06 -60.52 49.71
N ALA A 2 -35.95 -60.50 48.97
CA ALA A 2 -34.54 -60.84 49.23
C ALA A 2 -33.69 -60.20 48.09
N SER A 3 -32.40 -59.91 48.32
CA SER A 3 -31.42 -59.44 47.31
C SER A 3 -30.83 -60.63 46.51
N PRO A 4 -29.80 -60.54 45.60
CA PRO A 4 -28.94 -59.43 45.12
C PRO A 4 -29.03 -59.28 43.57
N SER A 5 -28.05 -58.93 42.69
CA SER A 5 -26.59 -58.64 42.68
C SER A 5 -26.25 -57.78 41.44
N ASN A 6 -25.46 -56.69 41.47
CA ASN A 6 -23.98 -56.57 41.53
C ASN A 6 -23.15 -56.87 40.26
N LYS A 7 -22.65 -55.81 39.61
CA LYS A 7 -21.25 -55.61 39.08
C LYS A 7 -21.15 -54.22 38.44
N GLY A 8 -20.13 -53.36 38.59
CA GLY A 8 -18.96 -53.21 39.51
C GLY A 8 -18.36 -51.80 39.24
N LYS A 9 -17.90 -50.98 40.21
CA LYS A 9 -16.53 -50.93 40.82
C LYS A 9 -15.38 -51.01 39.78
N ASN A 10 -14.36 -50.13 39.73
CA ASN A 10 -13.64 -49.29 40.73
C ASN A 10 -13.24 -47.90 40.10
N ILE A 11 -13.05 -46.74 40.76
CA ILE A 11 -12.18 -46.25 41.88
C ILE A 11 -10.72 -45.88 41.43
N ALA A 12 -10.16 -44.82 42.06
CA ALA A 12 -8.87 -44.11 41.89
C ALA A 12 -8.93 -42.94 40.86
N GLU A 13 -8.78 -41.65 41.19
CA GLU A 13 -7.82 -40.88 42.04
C GLU A 13 -6.52 -40.47 41.34
N GLY A 14 -6.14 -39.19 41.47
CA GLY A 14 -4.89 -38.63 40.92
C GLY A 14 -4.95 -37.12 40.63
N SER A 15 -4.50 -36.28 41.58
CA SER A 15 -4.30 -34.84 41.41
C SER A 15 -2.82 -34.50 41.36
N THR A 16 -2.36 -33.65 40.44
CA THR A 16 -1.02 -33.02 40.50
C THR A 16 -0.89 -31.78 39.61
N SER A 17 -0.38 -30.73 40.27
CA SER A 17 0.43 -29.56 39.88
C SER A 17 0.53 -29.05 38.44
N GLU A 18 0.60 -27.72 38.36
CA GLU A 18 1.08 -26.91 37.24
C GLU A 18 2.53 -27.24 36.83
N GLN A 19 2.87 -27.04 35.55
CA GLN A 19 4.24 -26.81 35.08
C GLN A 19 4.27 -25.70 34.02
N PRO A 20 5.13 -24.67 34.16
CA PRO A 20 5.31 -23.66 33.12
C PRO A 20 6.03 -24.21 31.89
N LEU A 21 5.48 -23.98 30.71
CA LEU A 21 6.15 -24.31 29.44
C LEU A 21 7.33 -23.33 29.21
N PRO A 22 8.53 -23.78 28.79
CA PRO A 22 9.66 -22.88 28.56
C PRO A 22 9.36 -21.85 27.45
N GLN A 23 9.62 -20.58 27.73
CA GLN A 23 9.35 -19.48 26.82
C GLN A 23 10.33 -19.48 25.65
N GLN A 24 9.89 -19.97 24.49
CA GLN A 24 10.58 -19.75 23.22
C GLN A 24 10.55 -18.25 22.87
N PRO A 25 11.69 -17.60 22.54
CA PRO A 25 11.74 -16.18 22.22
C PRO A 25 10.78 -15.81 21.09
N GLN A 26 9.78 -14.99 21.40
CA GLN A 26 8.87 -14.42 20.41
C GLN A 26 9.63 -13.44 19.51
N PRO A 27 9.61 -13.58 18.16
CA PRO A 27 10.13 -12.54 17.29
C PRO A 27 9.30 -11.25 17.44
N PRO A 28 9.90 -10.06 17.38
CA PRO A 28 9.20 -8.81 17.68
C PRO A 28 8.07 -8.51 16.68
N PRO A 29 6.80 -8.39 17.15
CA PRO A 29 5.67 -8.20 16.26
C PRO A 29 5.54 -6.74 15.80
N ASN A 30 6.18 -6.36 14.68
CA ASN A 30 5.71 -5.31 13.75
C ASN A 30 6.61 -5.05 12.52
N SER A 31 7.83 -5.62 12.46
CA SER A 31 8.86 -5.19 11.48
C SER A 31 8.57 -5.32 9.96
N PRO A 32 7.72 -6.23 9.41
CA PRO A 32 7.62 -6.39 7.96
C PRO A 32 6.78 -5.30 7.26
N ALA A 33 5.73 -4.78 7.90
CA ALA A 33 4.78 -3.86 7.25
C ALA A 33 5.40 -2.48 6.97
N LEU A 34 6.09 -1.92 7.95
CA LEU A 34 6.81 -0.64 7.83
C LEU A 34 7.93 -0.75 6.78
N SER A 35 8.73 -1.82 6.82
CA SER A 35 9.79 -2.08 5.84
C SER A 35 9.26 -2.15 4.40
N ARG A 36 8.08 -2.75 4.18
CA ARG A 36 7.42 -2.76 2.86
C ARG A 36 6.98 -1.37 2.41
N TYR A 37 6.40 -0.57 3.30
CA TYR A 37 5.98 0.81 3.01
C TYR A 37 7.20 1.67 2.64
N GLU A 38 8.24 1.66 3.46
CA GLU A 38 9.51 2.37 3.24
C GLU A 38 10.18 1.98 1.92
N SER A 39 10.25 0.68 1.63
CA SER A 39 10.78 0.16 0.37
C SER A 39 10.00 0.67 -0.86
N GLN A 40 8.68 0.83 -0.74
CA GLN A 40 7.87 1.41 -1.80
C GLN A 40 8.07 2.93 -1.90
N LYS A 41 8.02 3.65 -0.77
CA LYS A 41 8.24 5.10 -0.68
C LYS A 41 9.57 5.49 -1.34
N ARG A 42 10.65 4.76 -1.06
CA ARG A 42 11.97 4.99 -1.66
C ARG A 42 12.04 4.68 -3.16
N ARG A 43 11.34 3.64 -3.66
CA ARG A 43 11.24 3.37 -5.11
C ARG A 43 10.51 4.48 -5.85
N ASP A 44 9.40 4.93 -5.28
CA ASP A 44 8.55 5.95 -5.87
C ASP A 44 9.27 7.30 -5.92
N TRP A 45 9.93 7.68 -4.81
CA TRP A 45 10.79 8.85 -4.71
C TRP A 45 11.94 8.83 -5.72
N ASN A 46 12.64 7.70 -5.85
CA ASN A 46 13.71 7.54 -6.85
C ASN A 46 13.18 7.69 -8.29
N THR A 47 12.00 7.15 -8.57
CA THR A 47 11.33 7.25 -9.88
C THR A 47 10.96 8.70 -10.19
N PHE A 48 10.36 9.41 -9.24
CA PHE A 48 10.02 10.82 -9.37
C PHE A 48 11.27 11.70 -9.54
N GLY A 49 12.31 11.48 -8.73
CA GLY A 49 13.58 12.19 -8.86
C GLY A 49 14.30 11.95 -10.18
N GLN A 50 14.16 10.75 -10.79
CA GLN A 50 14.65 10.50 -12.15
C GLN A 50 13.78 11.17 -13.21
N TYR A 51 12.46 11.17 -13.05
CA TYR A 51 11.55 11.87 -13.96
C TYR A 51 11.83 13.38 -14.01
N LEU A 52 12.09 14.03 -12.86
CA LEU A 52 12.45 15.45 -12.80
C LEU A 52 13.80 15.75 -13.48
N ARG A 53 14.80 14.86 -13.33
CA ARG A 53 16.09 14.98 -14.04
C ARG A 53 15.97 14.78 -15.56
N ASN A 54 14.95 14.05 -16.02
CA ASN A 54 14.71 13.80 -17.44
C ASN A 54 13.92 14.93 -18.14
N GLN A 55 13.44 15.94 -17.40
CA GLN A 55 12.78 17.11 -17.98
C GLN A 55 13.77 17.98 -18.79
N GLN A 56 13.24 18.79 -19.71
CA GLN A 56 14.00 19.80 -20.44
C GLN A 56 13.34 21.17 -20.23
N PRO A 57 13.93 22.08 -19.42
CA PRO A 57 15.17 21.92 -18.65
C PRO A 57 15.03 20.95 -17.46
N PRO A 58 16.13 20.35 -16.96
CA PRO A 58 16.09 19.47 -15.80
C PRO A 58 15.61 20.19 -14.54
N VAL A 59 14.63 19.61 -13.84
CA VAL A 59 14.03 20.19 -12.64
C VAL A 59 14.71 19.63 -11.39
N HIS A 60 15.09 20.50 -10.46
CA HIS A 60 15.51 20.07 -9.12
C HIS A 60 14.30 19.95 -8.18
N ILE A 61 14.35 19.02 -7.21
CA ILE A 61 13.24 18.73 -6.28
C ILE A 61 12.77 19.98 -5.51
N SER A 62 13.69 20.90 -5.17
CA SER A 62 13.39 22.18 -4.50
C SER A 62 12.83 23.28 -5.41
N GLN A 63 12.76 23.03 -6.72
CA GLN A 63 12.14 23.90 -7.73
C GLN A 63 10.91 23.22 -8.36
N CYS A 64 10.43 22.11 -7.79
CA CYS A 64 9.32 21.37 -8.33
C CYS A 64 7.99 22.12 -8.13
N SER A 65 7.31 22.44 -9.23
CA SER A 65 5.98 23.04 -9.23
C SER A 65 4.89 21.97 -9.33
N SER A 66 3.63 22.35 -9.05
CA SER A 66 2.48 21.46 -9.19
C SER A 66 2.32 20.88 -10.60
N ASN A 67 2.73 21.62 -11.64
CA ASN A 67 2.69 21.14 -13.02
C ASN A 67 3.56 19.88 -13.20
N ASN A 68 4.82 19.93 -12.73
CA ASN A 68 5.74 18.79 -12.81
C ASN A 68 5.22 17.53 -12.08
N ILE A 69 4.34 17.71 -11.09
CA ILE A 69 3.65 16.62 -10.39
C ILE A 69 2.47 16.11 -11.23
N LEU A 70 1.66 16.99 -11.82
CA LEU A 70 0.57 16.61 -12.73
C LEU A 70 1.10 15.89 -13.99
N ASP A 71 2.20 16.37 -14.57
CA ASP A 71 2.86 15.78 -15.72
C ASP A 71 3.50 14.42 -15.37
N PHE A 72 3.99 14.25 -14.14
CA PHE A 72 4.43 12.95 -13.63
C PHE A 72 3.26 11.96 -13.46
N LEU A 73 2.13 12.41 -12.93
CA LEU A 73 0.93 11.58 -12.80
C LEU A 73 0.39 11.18 -14.19
N GLN A 74 0.41 12.10 -15.17
CA GLN A 74 0.06 11.80 -16.56
C GLN A 74 1.05 10.82 -17.22
N TYR A 75 2.36 10.95 -16.95
CA TYR A 75 3.37 9.97 -17.37
C TYR A 75 3.12 8.58 -16.79
N LEU A 76 2.60 8.47 -15.57
CA LEU A 76 2.27 7.18 -14.96
C LEU A 76 1.03 6.49 -15.54
N ASP A 77 0.11 7.25 -16.15
CA ASP A 77 -1.04 6.68 -16.86
C ASP A 77 -0.63 5.78 -18.03
N GLN A 78 0.54 6.01 -18.66
CA GLN A 78 1.05 5.15 -19.74
C GLN A 78 1.38 3.72 -19.26
N PHE A 79 1.60 3.53 -17.96
CA PHE A 79 1.76 2.22 -17.30
C PHE A 79 0.47 1.76 -16.60
N GLY A 80 -0.64 2.44 -16.90
CA GLY A 80 -1.97 2.16 -16.37
C GLY A 80 -2.50 0.80 -16.79
N LYS A 81 -3.42 0.27 -15.97
CA LYS A 81 -4.14 -0.98 -16.25
C LYS A 81 -5.65 -0.78 -16.39
N THR A 82 -6.17 0.38 -15.98
CA THR A 82 -7.59 0.71 -16.08
C THR A 82 -7.87 1.33 -17.44
N LYS A 83 -8.75 0.72 -18.24
CA LYS A 83 -9.23 1.30 -19.50
C LYS A 83 -10.23 2.40 -19.18
N VAL A 84 -10.00 3.62 -19.66
CA VAL A 84 -10.91 4.76 -19.43
C VAL A 84 -11.55 5.14 -20.75
N HIS A 85 -12.80 4.68 -20.93
CA HIS A 85 -13.56 4.88 -22.15
C HIS A 85 -13.95 6.35 -22.33
N ALA A 86 -13.67 6.90 -23.51
CA ALA A 86 -14.09 8.25 -23.86
C ALA A 86 -15.60 8.31 -24.15
N HIS A 87 -16.21 9.47 -23.93
CA HIS A 87 -17.61 9.71 -24.30
C HIS A 87 -17.78 9.55 -25.81
N GLY A 88 -18.66 8.62 -26.23
CA GLY A 88 -18.78 8.20 -27.64
C GLY A 88 -18.03 6.90 -28.01
N CYS A 89 -17.33 6.26 -27.07
CA CYS A 89 -16.84 4.89 -27.26
C CYS A 89 -18.01 3.89 -27.21
N ILE A 90 -18.07 2.94 -28.16
CA ILE A 90 -19.13 1.90 -28.21
C ILE A 90 -19.16 0.97 -26.99
N PHE A 91 -18.07 0.94 -26.21
CA PHE A 91 -17.93 0.15 -24.98
C PHE A 91 -18.14 0.99 -23.70
N PHE A 92 -18.52 2.27 -23.83
CA PHE A 92 -18.72 3.17 -22.69
C PHE A 92 -19.85 2.65 -21.78
N GLY A 93 -19.54 2.43 -20.50
CA GLY A 93 -20.49 1.87 -19.51
C GLY A 93 -20.55 0.34 -19.47
N GLN A 94 -19.82 -0.38 -20.33
CA GLN A 94 -19.70 -1.84 -20.23
C GLN A 94 -18.60 -2.24 -19.24
N VAL A 95 -18.91 -3.16 -18.31
CA VAL A 95 -17.96 -3.63 -17.29
C VAL A 95 -16.91 -4.57 -17.87
N GLU A 96 -17.31 -5.44 -18.80
CA GLU A 96 -16.43 -6.40 -19.47
C GLU A 96 -16.69 -6.38 -20.99
N PRO A 97 -16.12 -5.41 -21.73
CA PRO A 97 -16.31 -5.32 -23.17
C PRO A 97 -15.49 -6.38 -23.91
N ALA A 98 -16.17 -7.26 -24.64
CA ALA A 98 -15.56 -8.34 -25.42
C ALA A 98 -14.74 -7.87 -26.65
N GLY A 99 -14.61 -6.56 -26.87
CA GLY A 99 -13.93 -5.97 -28.03
C GLY A 99 -12.85 -4.96 -27.64
N GLN A 100 -11.85 -4.81 -28.52
CA GLN A 100 -10.74 -3.87 -28.31
C GLN A 100 -11.12 -2.44 -28.73
N CYS A 101 -10.52 -1.44 -28.06
CA CYS A 101 -10.68 -0.03 -28.43
C CYS A 101 -9.44 0.80 -28.14
N ASN A 102 -9.34 1.95 -28.82
CA ASN A 102 -8.19 2.86 -28.74
C ASN A 102 -8.27 3.86 -27.57
N CYS A 103 -9.20 3.68 -26.64
CA CYS A 103 -9.29 4.53 -25.44
C CYS A 103 -8.04 4.39 -24.54
N PRO A 104 -7.64 5.44 -23.82
CA PRO A 104 -6.42 5.42 -23.01
C PRO A 104 -6.50 4.38 -21.88
N LEU A 105 -5.34 3.86 -21.51
CA LEU A 105 -5.12 3.27 -20.19
C LEU A 105 -4.76 4.39 -19.22
N LYS A 106 -5.14 4.22 -17.95
CA LYS A 106 -4.83 5.12 -16.84
C LYS A 106 -4.52 4.32 -15.57
N GLN A 107 -3.88 4.97 -14.60
CA GLN A 107 -3.80 4.46 -13.24
C GLN A 107 -5.17 4.56 -12.54
N ALA A 108 -5.42 3.68 -11.58
CA ALA A 108 -6.57 3.84 -10.69
C ALA A 108 -6.31 4.98 -9.69
N TRP A 109 -7.33 5.80 -9.39
CA TRP A 109 -7.20 6.94 -8.47
C TRP A 109 -6.58 6.58 -7.13
N GLY A 110 -6.99 5.48 -6.49
CA GLY A 110 -6.40 5.01 -5.23
C GLY A 110 -4.93 4.56 -5.32
N SER A 111 -4.42 4.25 -6.52
CA SER A 111 -2.98 4.00 -6.73
C SER A 111 -2.18 5.29 -6.86
N LEU A 112 -2.76 6.33 -7.49
CA LEU A 112 -2.17 7.67 -7.58
C LEU A 112 -2.20 8.39 -6.23
N ASP A 113 -3.30 8.35 -5.50
CA ASP A 113 -3.45 8.94 -4.17
C ASP A 113 -2.42 8.36 -3.17
N ALA A 114 -2.35 7.03 -3.07
CA ALA A 114 -1.40 6.36 -2.21
C ALA A 114 0.07 6.66 -2.61
N LEU A 115 0.35 6.91 -3.90
CA LEU A 115 1.64 7.37 -4.38
C LEU A 115 1.93 8.82 -3.94
N ILE A 116 0.97 9.74 -4.11
CA ILE A 116 1.09 11.15 -3.69
C ILE A 116 1.36 11.23 -2.19
N GLY A 117 0.66 10.45 -1.37
CA GLY A 117 0.93 10.35 0.08
C GLY A 117 2.36 9.89 0.40
N ARG A 118 2.88 8.88 -0.32
CA ARG A 118 4.28 8.44 -0.16
C ARG A 118 5.29 9.48 -0.63
N LEU A 119 5.04 10.18 -1.72
CA LEU A 119 5.91 11.27 -2.20
C LEU A 119 5.92 12.46 -1.25
N ARG A 120 4.79 12.78 -0.60
CA ARG A 120 4.72 13.83 0.43
C ARG A 120 5.59 13.47 1.65
N ALA A 121 5.41 12.27 2.21
CA ALA A 121 6.24 11.79 3.32
C ALA A 121 7.73 11.75 2.96
N ALA A 122 8.08 11.31 1.74
CA ALA A 122 9.46 11.34 1.25
C ALA A 122 10.01 12.77 1.12
N TYR A 123 9.21 13.74 0.67
CA TYR A 123 9.61 15.14 0.57
C TYR A 123 9.88 15.77 1.95
N GLU A 124 9.02 15.49 2.93
CA GLU A 124 9.17 15.97 4.32
C GLU A 124 10.48 15.42 4.94
N GLU A 125 10.76 14.13 4.77
CA GLU A 125 12.00 13.49 5.26
C GLU A 125 13.28 13.93 4.53
N ASN A 126 13.21 14.23 3.23
CA ASN A 126 14.37 14.64 2.43
C ASN A 126 14.63 16.17 2.49
N GLY A 127 14.14 16.86 3.54
CA GLY A 127 14.45 18.27 3.80
C GLY A 127 13.42 19.28 3.30
N GLY A 128 12.17 18.88 3.12
CA GLY A 128 11.06 19.74 2.65
C GLY A 128 10.66 20.92 3.54
N LEU A 129 11.39 21.17 4.64
CA LEU A 129 11.11 22.21 5.65
C LEU A 129 11.98 23.48 5.52
N SER A 130 12.65 23.69 4.39
CA SER A 130 13.31 24.99 4.08
C SER A 130 12.28 26.07 3.73
N GLU A 131 11.64 26.61 4.76
CA GLU A 131 11.14 27.99 4.94
C GLU A 131 10.40 28.70 3.78
N LYS A 132 9.76 27.95 2.88
CA LYS A 132 8.96 28.52 1.77
C LYS A 132 7.51 28.02 1.83
N PRO A 133 6.49 28.89 1.94
CA PRO A 133 5.12 28.50 2.29
C PRO A 133 4.34 27.78 1.16
N ILE A 134 4.96 27.53 0.01
CA ILE A 134 4.30 27.04 -1.21
C ILE A 134 3.72 25.63 -1.03
N CYS A 135 4.34 24.77 -0.22
CA CYS A 135 3.85 23.39 -0.02
C CYS A 135 2.76 23.24 1.07
N ARG A 136 2.24 24.34 1.64
CA ARG A 136 1.16 24.31 2.65
C ARG A 136 -0.27 24.29 2.07
N ARG A 137 -0.45 24.21 0.75
CA ARG A 137 -1.79 24.21 0.14
C ARG A 137 -1.99 23.08 -0.87
N TRP A 138 -2.05 21.87 -0.31
CA TRP A 138 -2.60 20.66 -0.93
C TRP A 138 -3.80 20.22 -0.07
N ASP A 139 -4.80 21.11 -0.04
CA ASP A 139 -6.08 21.10 0.67
C ASP A 139 -7.08 21.82 -0.26
#